data_AF-A0A2V8X472-F1
#
_entry.id   AF-A0A2V8X472-F1
#
_cell.length_a   1.000
_cell.length_b   1.000
_cell.length_c   1.000
_cell.angle_alpha   90.00
_cell.angle_beta   90.00
_cell.angle_gamma   90.00
#
_symmetry.space_group_name_H-M   'P 1'
#
loop_
_entity.id
_entity.type
_entity.pdbx_description
1 polymer ?
#
loop_
_entity_poly.entity_id
_entity_poly.type
_entity_poly.pdbx_seq_one_letter_code
_entity_poly.pdbx_strand_id
1 'polypeptide(L)' 'MRYLPKSPAERQEMLAAIGAKSVSELFSGIPERYRLREPLKIPGQYSEA' A
#
# COMPACT_ATOMS: atom_id res chain seq x y z
N MET A 1 -16.94 1.06 -9.51
CA MET A 1 -15.62 1.07 -10.17
C MET A 1 -14.53 0.59 -9.21
N ARG A 2 -13.60 -0.25 -9.67
CA ARG A 2 -12.47 -0.70 -8.84
C ARG A 2 -11.34 0.34 -8.90
N TYR A 3 -11.24 1.20 -7.88
CA TYR A 3 -10.22 2.25 -7.80
C TYR A 3 -8.77 1.72 -7.82
N LEU A 4 -8.56 0.47 -7.42
CA LEU A 4 -7.26 -0.21 -7.50
C LEU A 4 -7.25 -1.18 -8.69
N PRO A 5 -6.74 -0.76 -9.87
CA PRO A 5 -6.80 -1.56 -11.09
C PRO A 5 -5.75 -2.69 -11.16
N LYS A 6 -4.83 -2.80 -10.20
CA LYS A 6 -3.69 -3.74 -10.28
C LYS A 6 -3.91 -5.01 -9.47
N SER A 7 -3.76 -6.15 -10.15
CA SER A 7 -3.69 -7.49 -9.58
C SER A 7 -2.50 -7.66 -8.63
N PRO A 8 -2.50 -8.70 -7.78
CA PRO A 8 -1.34 -9.02 -6.94
C PRO A 8 -0.05 -9.25 -7.73
N ALA A 9 -0.13 -9.87 -8.91
CA ALA A 9 1.02 -10.15 -9.76
C ALA A 9 1.67 -8.87 -10.30
N GLU A 10 0.88 -7.95 -10.85
CA GLU A 10 1.38 -6.66 -11.36
C GLU A 10 2.04 -5.82 -10.25
N ARG A 11 1.52 -5.89 -9.01
CA ARG A 11 2.16 -5.23 -7.86
C ARG A 11 3.53 -5.83 -7.55
N GLN A 12 3.67 -7.15 -7.66
CA GLN A 12 4.94 -7.82 -7.41
C GLN A 12 5.98 -7.48 -8.48
N GLU A 13 5.56 -7.41 -9.75
CA GLU A 13 6.42 -6.96 -10.86
C GLU A 13 6.91 -5.52 -10.65
N MET A 14 6.02 -4.62 -10.24
CA MET A 14 6.39 -3.23 -9.94
C MET A 14 7.38 -3.14 -8.76
N LEU A 15 7.15 -3.90 -7.69
CA LEU A 15 8.07 -3.94 -6.54
C LEU A 15 9.45 -4.45 -6.96
N ALA A 16 9.49 -5.52 -7.75
CA ALA A 16 10.73 -6.08 -8.30
C ALA A 16 11.48 -5.08 -9.20
N ALA A 17 10.76 -4.35 -10.05
CA ALA A 17 11.35 -3.31 -10.92
C ALA A 17 11.99 -2.15 -10.12
N ILE A 18 11.46 -1.85 -8.94
CA ILE A 18 11.99 -0.83 -8.02
C ILE A 18 13.08 -1.42 -7.10
N GLY A 19 13.27 -2.74 -7.09
CA GLY A 19 14.21 -3.44 -6.21
C GLY A 19 13.72 -3.64 -4.78
N ALA A 20 12.41 -3.45 -4.52
CA ALA A 20 11.80 -3.68 -3.21
C ALA A 20 11.18 -5.09 -3.14
N LYS A 21 11.32 -5.77 -2.00
CA LYS A 21 10.73 -7.10 -1.76
C LYS A 21 9.32 -7.02 -1.18
N SER A 22 8.94 -5.85 -0.66
CA SER A 22 7.62 -5.63 -0.08
C SER A 22 7.22 -4.15 -0.11
N VAL A 23 5.92 -3.90 0.08
CA VAL A 23 5.39 -2.54 0.27
C VAL A 23 6.00 -1.87 1.52
N SER A 24 6.27 -2.63 2.58
CA SER A 24 6.92 -2.08 3.80
C SER A 24 8.34 -1.59 3.52
N GLU A 25 9.10 -2.31 2.70
CA GLU A 25 10.45 -1.92 2.28
C GLU A 25 10.44 -0.68 1.39
N LEU A 26 9.44 -0.55 0.50
CA LEU A 26 9.22 0.65 -0.30
C LEU A 26 9.07 1.91 0.57
N PHE A 27 8.47 1.79 1.75
CA PHE A 27 8.29 2.90 2.71
C PHE A 27 9.42 3.03 3.75
N SER A 28 10.54 2.30 3.59
CA SER A 28 11.67 2.33 4.52
C SER A 28 12.27 3.72 4.72
N GLY A 29 12.21 4.59 3.70
CA GLY A 29 12.69 5.98 3.76
C GLY A 29 11.90 6.90 4.69
N ILE A 30 10.71 6.51 5.16
CA ILE A 30 9.94 7.27 6.15
C ILE A 30 10.48 6.92 7.54
N PRO A 31 11.00 7.87 8.35
CA PRO A 31 11.49 7.54 9.69
C PRO A 31 10.39 6.92 10.55
N GLU A 32 10.73 5.85 11.30
CA GLU A 32 9.74 5.05 12.04
C GLU A 32 8.88 5.85 13.02
N ARG A 33 9.47 6.88 13.65
CA ARG A 33 8.77 7.78 14.58
C ARG A 33 7.60 8.53 13.96
N TYR A 34 7.56 8.65 12.63
CA TYR A 34 6.50 9.32 11.91
C TYR A 34 5.51 8.35 11.24
N ARG A 35 5.76 7.04 11.29
CA ARG A 35 4.84 6.05 10.70
C ARG A 35 3.69 5.78 11.66
N LEU A 36 2.47 5.80 11.12
CA LEU A 36 1.30 5.36 11.87
C LEU A 36 1.34 3.83 12.02
N ARG A 37 1.23 3.35 13.27
CA ARG A 37 1.27 1.92 13.62
C ARG A 37 -0.11 1.29 13.76
N GLU A 38 -1.14 2.11 13.83
CA GLU A 38 -2.54 1.70 13.95
C GLU A 38 -3.30 1.99 12.65
N PRO A 39 -4.41 1.29 12.39
CA PRO A 39 -5.31 1.64 11.30
C PRO A 39 -5.84 3.08 11.45
N LEU A 40 -6.24 3.69 10.34
CA LEU A 40 -6.92 4.98 10.37
C LEU A 40 -8.24 4.85 11.16
N LYS A 41 -8.49 5.81 12.06
CA LYS A 41 -9.70 5.90 12.88
C LYS A 41 -10.85 6.52 12.07
N ILE A 42 -11.24 5.87 10.99
CA ILE A 42 -12.33 6.28 10.10
C ILE A 42 -13.33 5.14 9.90
N PRO A 43 -14.60 5.45 9.56
CA PRO A 43 -15.56 4.43 9.16
C PRO A 43 -15.05 3.58 8.00
N GLY A 44 -15.59 2.37 7.86
CA GLY A 44 -15.28 1.48 6.76
C GLY A 44 -15.63 2.09 5.39
N GLN A 45 -15.11 1.48 4.33
CA GLN A 45 -15.41 1.89 2.96
C GLN A 45 -16.92 1.77 2.66
N TYR A 46 -17.46 2.76 1.97
CA TYR A 46 -18.81 2.70 1.40
C TYR A 46 -18.76 2.03 0.03
N SER A 47 -19.83 1.34 -0.36
CA SER A 47 -19.99 0.88 -1.73
C SER A 47 -20.21 2.07 -2.66
N GLU A 48 -19.75 1.94 -3.90
CA GLU A 48 -20.28 2.77 -4.98
C GLU A 48 -21.75 2.38 -5.17
N ALA A 49 -22.63 3.38 -5.31
CA ALA A 49 -24.08 3.21 -5.33
C ALA A 49 -24.57 2.20 -6.39
#